data_AF-A0AAT9T5N3-F1
#
_entry.id   AF-A0AAT9T5N3-F1
#
_cell.length_a   1.000
_cell.length_b   1.000
_cell.length_c   1.000
_cell.angle_alpha   90.00
_cell.angle_beta   90.00
_cell.angle_gamma   90.00
#
_symmetry.space_group_name_H-M   'P 1'
#
loop_
_entity.id
_entity.type
_entity.pdbx_description
1 polymer ?
#
loop_
_entity_poly.entity_id
_entity_poly.type
_entity_poly.pdbx_seq_one_letter_code
_entity_poly.pdbx_strand_id
1 'polypeptide(L)' 'MANSNDPQLLPQRWAIILLAGGLAGVLVLSLAGPLPGLGAAGATVLALHQLMA' A
#
# COMPACT_ATOMS: atom_id res chain seq x y z
N MET A 1 9.20 2.34 -33.29
CA MET A 1 9.62 1.29 -32.35
C MET A 1 9.49 1.87 -30.96
N ALA A 2 8.46 1.47 -30.20
CA ALA A 2 8.26 1.98 -28.84
C ALA A 2 9.40 1.46 -27.96
N ASN A 3 10.09 2.37 -27.30
CA ASN A 3 11.21 2.11 -26.42
C ASN A 3 10.68 1.41 -25.16
N SER A 4 11.00 0.13 -24.93
CA SER A 4 10.53 -0.65 -23.76
C SER A 4 11.11 -0.18 -22.41
N ASN A 5 11.60 1.06 -22.33
CA ASN A 5 12.24 1.67 -21.17
C ASN A 5 11.33 2.68 -20.44
N ASP A 6 10.08 2.87 -20.88
CA ASP A 6 9.13 3.64 -20.09
C ASP A 6 8.72 2.81 -18.86
N PRO A 7 9.08 3.22 -17.63
CA PRO A 7 8.66 2.51 -16.44
C PRO A 7 7.14 2.52 -16.41
N GLN A 8 6.55 1.33 -16.50
CA GLN A 8 5.09 1.17 -16.54
C GLN A 8 4.52 1.77 -15.26
N LEU A 9 3.84 2.92 -15.38
CA LEU A 9 3.23 3.62 -14.26
C LEU A 9 2.30 2.65 -13.54
N LEU A 10 2.52 2.50 -12.23
CA LEU A 10 1.64 1.68 -11.39
C LEU A 10 0.19 2.12 -11.61
N PRO A 11 -0.74 1.17 -11.85
CA PRO A 11 -2.15 1.50 -12.01
C PRO A 11 -2.61 2.35 -10.82
N GLN A 12 -3.38 3.43 -11.05
CA GLN A 12 -3.81 4.37 -10.00
C GLN A 12 -4.41 3.69 -8.76
N ARG A 13 -5.05 2.53 -8.95
CA ARG A 13 -5.62 1.68 -7.90
C ARG A 13 -4.56 1.22 -6.89
N TRP A 14 -3.38 0.80 -7.36
CA TRP A 14 -2.26 0.40 -6.51
C TRP A 14 -1.66 1.58 -5.75
N ALA A 15 -1.60 2.77 -6.35
CA ALA A 15 -1.16 3.97 -5.66
C ALA A 15 -2.05 4.26 -4.43
N ILE A 16 -3.37 4.16 -4.58
CA ILE A 16 -4.32 4.37 -3.48
C ILE A 16 -4.16 3.31 -2.38
N ILE A 17 -4.03 2.04 -2.76
CA ILE A 17 -3.85 0.92 -1.81
C ILE A 17 -2.58 1.11 -0.97
N LEU A 18 -1.45 1.42 -1.62
CA LEU A 18 -0.16 1.58 -0.94
C LEU A 18 -0.14 2.82 -0.03
N LEU A 19 -0.77 3.91 -0.47
CA LEU A 19 -0.84 5.15 0.31
C LEU A 19 -1.70 4.96 1.56
N ALA A 20 -2.86 4.29 1.44
CA ALA A 20 -3.70 3.94 2.58
C ALA A 20 -3.03 2.93 3.53
N GLY A 21 -2.34 1.92 2.98
CA GLY A 21 -1.55 0.98 3.77
C GLY A 21 -0.42 1.65 4.56
N GLY A 22 0.31 2.56 3.92
CA GLY A 22 1.35 3.36 4.58
C GLY A 22 0.79 4.24 5.70
N LEU A 23 -0.33 4.92 5.47
CA LEU A 23 -1.02 5.74 6.47
C LEU A 23 -1.47 4.91 7.69
N ALA A 24 -2.11 3.76 7.46
CA ALA A 24 -2.51 2.85 8.52
C ALA A 24 -1.30 2.32 9.29
N GLY A 25 -0.21 1.99 8.58
CA GLY A 25 1.05 1.57 9.17
C GLY A 25 1.67 2.64 10.08
N VAL A 26 1.74 3.89 9.62
CA VAL A 26 2.29 5.01 10.40
C VAL A 26 1.45 5.32 11.63
N LEU A 27 0.12 5.28 11.50
CA LEU A 27 -0.80 5.46 12.63
C LEU A 27 -0.58 4.38 13.70
N VAL A 28 -0.58 3.12 13.30
CA VAL A 28 -0.42 2.00 14.25
C VAL A 28 1.00 1.92 14.79
N LEU A 29 2.03 2.24 13.99
CA LEU A 29 3.41 2.37 14.44
C LEU A 29 3.53 3.38 15.58
N SER A 30 2.85 4.54 15.45
CA SER A 30 2.88 5.61 16.44
C SER A 30 2.15 5.25 17.74
N LEU A 31 1.13 4.39 17.68
CA LEU A 31 0.31 4.01 18.84
C LEU A 31 0.76 2.73 19.54
N ALA A 32 1.15 1.71 18.78
CA ALA A 32 1.34 0.35 19.25
C ALA A 32 2.75 -0.20 18.97
N GLY A 33 3.59 0.55 18.27
CA GLY A 33 4.98 0.21 18.00
C GLY A 33 5.22 -0.55 16.68
N PRO A 34 6.47 -1.01 16.45
CA PRO A 34 6.92 -1.45 15.13
C PRO A 34 6.24 -2.71 14.59
N LEU A 35 6.08 -3.73 15.44
CA LEU A 35 5.49 -5.01 15.06
C LEU A 35 4.00 -4.86 14.68
N PRO A 36 3.16 -4.17 15.49
CA PRO A 36 1.77 -3.88 15.11
C PRO A 36 1.65 -2.97 13.88
N GLY A 37 2.56 -1.99 13.71
CA GLY A 37 2.55 -1.07 12.58
C GLY A 37 2.70 -1.78 11.22
N LEU A 38 3.64 -2.73 11.12
CA LEU A 38 3.81 -3.55 9.91
C LEU A 38 2.61 -4.46 9.64
N GLY A 39 2.05 -5.06 10.71
CA GLY A 39 0.83 -5.88 10.60
C GLY A 39 -0.36 -5.09 10.07
N ALA A 40 -0.58 -3.87 10.59
CA ALA A 40 -1.65 -3.00 10.16
C ALA A 40 -1.47 -2.52 8.71
N ALA A 41 -0.24 -2.16 8.30
CA ALA A 41 0.04 -1.77 6.93
C ALA A 41 -0.29 -2.90 5.94
N GLY A 42 0.21 -4.10 6.22
CA GLY A 42 -0.05 -5.29 5.40
C GLY A 42 -1.53 -5.66 5.34
N ALA A 43 -2.21 -5.69 6.49
CA ALA A 43 -3.64 -6.00 6.56
C ALA A 43 -4.50 -4.98 5.77
N THR A 44 -4.15 -3.70 5.83
CA THR A 44 -4.89 -2.64 5.12
C THR A 44 -4.68 -2.74 3.60
N VAL A 45 -3.45 -3.04 3.16
CA VAL A 45 -3.14 -3.30 1.74
C VAL A 45 -3.94 -4.49 1.23
N LEU A 46 -3.94 -5.61 1.98
CA LEU A 46 -4.68 -6.82 1.62
C LEU A 46 -6.19 -6.57 1.56
N ALA A 47 -6.74 -5.91 2.58
CA ALA A 47 -8.17 -5.60 2.64
C ALA A 47 -8.62 -4.70 1.47
N LEU A 48 -7.85 -3.65 1.16
CA LEU A 48 -8.17 -2.75 0.05
C LEU A 48 -7.95 -3.42 -1.31
N HIS A 49 -6.95 -4.29 -1.43
CA HIS A 49 -6.78 -5.12 -2.62
C HIS A 49 -7.99 -6.04 -2.83
N GLN A 50 -8.46 -6.73 -1.78
CA GLN A 50 -9.64 -7.60 -1.85
C GLN A 50 -10.94 -6.86 -2.14
N LEU A 51 -11.11 -5.63 -1.64
CA LEU A 51 -12.29 -4.81 -1.93
C LEU A 51 -12.32 -4.29 -3.37
N MET A 52 -11.17 -4.19 -4.01
CA MET A 52 -11.04 -3.70 -5.38
C MET A 52 -10.92 -4.85 -6.40
N ALA A 53 -10.45 -6.03 -6.01
CA ALA A 53 -10.36 -7.21 -6.87
C ALA A 53 -11.76 -7.67 -7.33
#